data_AF-A0A173RHS6-F1
#
_entry.id   AF-A0A173RHS6-F1
#
_cell.length_a   1.000
_cell.length_b   1.000
_cell.length_c   1.000
_cell.angle_alpha   90.00
_cell.angle_beta   90.00
_cell.angle_gamma   90.00
#
_symmetry.space_group_name_H-M   'P 1'
#
loop_
_entity.id
_entity.type
_entity.pdbx_description
1 polymer ?
#
loop_
_entity_poly.entity_id
_entity_poly.type
_entity_poly.pdbx_seq_one_letter_code
_entity_poly.pdbx_strand_id
1 'polypeptide(L)'
;MRSYKRYTRRKRLLKQIAVVALSPNRVFTKEQIYQHIYEEAESEVNNRIYGLIKNLRKKIEENPETPHYIETIRGVGYRFRA
;
A
#
# COMPACT_ATOMS: atom_id res chain seq x y z
N MET A 1 -7.60 -19.85 -18.28
CA MET A 1 -8.28 -18.86 -17.42
C MET A 1 -7.55 -18.45 -16.12
N ARG A 2 -6.75 -19.32 -15.47
CA ARG A 2 -6.00 -18.97 -14.23
C ARG A 2 -4.94 -17.85 -14.42
N SER A 3 -4.33 -17.75 -15.60
CA SER A 3 -3.24 -16.79 -15.86
C SER A 3 -3.72 -15.34 -16.00
N TYR A 4 -4.93 -15.09 -16.51
CA TYR A 4 -5.47 -13.74 -16.70
C TYR A 4 -5.75 -13.05 -15.35
N LYS A 5 -6.39 -13.75 -14.40
CA LYS A 5 -6.60 -13.26 -13.01
C LYS A 5 -5.27 -12.95 -12.28
N ARG A 6 -4.20 -13.70 -12.53
CA ARG A 6 -2.85 -13.42 -11.95
C ARG A 6 -2.25 -12.14 -12.53
N TYR A 7 -2.41 -11.92 -13.83
CA TYR A 7 -1.86 -10.76 -14.54
C TYR A 7 -2.47 -9.45 -14.02
N THR A 8 -3.80 -9.41 -13.87
CA THR A 8 -4.51 -8.24 -13.33
C THR A 8 -4.13 -7.93 -11.88
N ARG A 9 -3.90 -8.96 -11.04
CA ARG A 9 -3.43 -8.78 -9.64
C ARG A 9 -2.01 -8.19 -9.57
N ARG A 10 -1.10 -8.58 -10.47
CA ARG A 10 0.29 -8.05 -10.51
C ARG A 10 0.34 -6.59 -10.94
N LYS A 11 -0.43 -6.19 -11.96
CA LYS A 11 -0.51 -4.78 -12.39
C LYS A 11 -1.03 -3.85 -11.28
N ARG A 12 -2.02 -4.29 -10.50
CA ARG A 12 -2.55 -3.51 -9.37
C ARG A 12 -1.48 -3.30 -8.29
N LEU A 13 -0.73 -4.36 -7.95
CA LEU A 13 0.36 -4.30 -6.97
C LEU A 13 1.46 -3.32 -7.39
N LEU A 14 1.83 -3.33 -8.67
CA LEU A 14 2.83 -2.41 -9.21
C LEU A 14 2.36 -0.96 -9.16
N LYS A 15 1.09 -0.68 -9.46
CA LYS A 15 0.50 0.66 -9.34
C LYS A 15 0.50 1.15 -7.88
N GLN A 16 0.19 0.26 -6.95
CA GLN A 16 0.20 0.53 -5.49
C GLN A 16 1.61 0.87 -4.98
N ILE A 17 2.63 0.16 -5.44
CA ILE A 17 4.03 0.42 -5.06
C ILE A 17 4.55 1.68 -5.77
N ALA A 18 4.21 1.88 -7.04
CA ALA A 18 4.72 3.00 -7.85
C ALA A 18 4.26 4.37 -7.33
N VAL A 19 2.99 4.53 -6.99
CA VAL A 19 2.45 5.78 -6.39
C VAL A 19 3.28 6.23 -5.20
N VAL A 20 3.75 5.27 -4.43
CA VAL A 20 4.32 5.47 -3.12
C VAL A 20 5.85 5.61 -3.18
N ALA A 21 6.49 4.86 -4.07
CA ALA A 21 7.92 4.96 -4.33
C ALA A 21 8.33 6.32 -4.94
N LEU A 22 7.39 7.05 -5.56
CA LEU A 22 7.63 8.35 -6.17
C LEU A 22 7.72 9.52 -5.17
N SER A 23 7.50 9.29 -3.87
CA SER A 23 7.59 10.35 -2.83
C SER A 23 8.17 9.80 -1.53
N PRO A 24 9.47 9.44 -1.51
CA PRO A 24 10.13 8.90 -0.32
C PRO A 24 10.03 9.88 0.85
N ASN A 25 9.91 9.34 2.06
CA ASN A 25 9.80 10.05 3.34
C ASN A 25 8.55 10.91 3.55
N ARG A 26 7.63 10.98 2.58
CA ARG A 26 6.32 11.64 2.76
C ARG A 26 5.38 10.75 3.56
N VAL A 27 4.63 11.35 4.48
CA VAL A 27 3.52 10.69 5.19
C VAL A 27 2.26 10.81 4.34
N PHE A 28 1.61 9.68 4.07
CA PHE A 28 0.31 9.62 3.41
C PHE A 28 -0.77 9.12 4.36
N THR A 29 -1.91 9.79 4.40
CA THR A 29 -3.09 9.29 5.13
C THR A 29 -3.68 8.07 4.42
N LYS A 30 -4.55 7.32 5.11
CA LYS A 30 -5.19 6.13 4.53
C LYS A 30 -6.05 6.53 3.33
N GLU A 31 -6.76 7.64 3.43
CA GLU A 31 -7.60 8.22 2.39
C GLU A 31 -6.77 8.61 1.18
N GLN A 32 -5.61 9.26 1.39
CA GLN A 32 -4.70 9.63 0.30
C GLN A 32 -4.17 8.39 -0.42
N ILE A 33 -3.69 7.37 0.32
CA ILE A 33 -3.22 6.11 -0.27
C ILE A 33 -4.35 5.46 -1.07
N TYR A 34 -5.56 5.45 -0.52
CA TYR A 34 -6.73 4.86 -1.16
C TYR A 34 -7.09 5.60 -2.45
N GLN A 35 -7.22 6.93 -2.43
CA GLN A 35 -7.52 7.75 -3.61
C GLN A 35 -6.50 7.59 -4.74
N HIS A 36 -5.22 7.34 -4.43
CA HIS A 36 -4.22 7.11 -5.47
C HIS A 36 -4.33 5.72 -6.12
N ILE A 37 -4.95 4.75 -5.44
CA ILE A 37 -5.01 3.34 -5.89
C ILE A 37 -6.39 3.02 -6.49
N TYR A 38 -7.44 3.64 -5.96
CA TYR A 38 -8.84 3.39 -6.27
C TYR A 38 -9.49 4.70 -6.74
N GLU A 39 -10.25 4.62 -7.83
CA GLU A 39 -10.91 5.78 -8.45
C GLU A 39 -12.26 6.12 -7.79
N GLU A 40 -12.74 5.30 -6.86
CA GLU A 40 -14.04 5.43 -6.21
C GLU A 40 -13.88 5.62 -4.70
N ALA A 41 -14.56 6.61 -4.11
CA ALA A 41 -14.61 6.81 -2.67
C ALA A 41 -15.54 5.78 -2.01
N GLU A 42 -15.06 5.09 -0.97
CA GLU A 42 -15.81 4.04 -0.28
C GLU A 42 -15.65 4.19 1.23
N SER A 43 -16.64 3.76 2.00
CA SER A 43 -16.65 3.89 3.47
C SER A 43 -15.62 3.00 4.18
N GLU A 44 -15.06 1.99 3.49
CA GLU A 44 -14.15 0.98 4.08
C GLU A 44 -12.65 1.22 3.80
N VAL A 45 -12.26 2.46 3.50
CA VAL A 45 -10.86 2.87 3.25
C VAL A 45 -9.89 2.30 4.27
N ASN A 46 -10.20 2.41 5.56
CA ASN A 46 -9.31 2.01 6.64
C ASN A 46 -8.93 0.52 6.60
N ASN A 47 -9.93 -0.37 6.49
CA ASN A 47 -9.71 -1.81 6.48
C ASN A 47 -8.95 -2.26 5.22
N ARG A 48 -9.30 -1.67 4.07
CA ARG A 48 -8.63 -1.97 2.79
C ARG A 48 -7.17 -1.56 2.81
N ILE A 49 -6.86 -0.36 3.32
CA ILE A 49 -5.47 0.09 3.44
C ILE A 49 -4.69 -0.74 4.46
N TYR A 50 -5.28 -1.11 5.59
CA TYR A 50 -4.63 -2.02 6.53
C TYR A 50 -4.24 -3.36 5.88
N GLY A 51 -5.17 -3.98 5.17
CA GLY A 51 -4.91 -5.23 4.44
C GLY A 51 -3.85 -5.07 3.35
N LEU A 52 -3.86 -3.94 2.64
CA LEU A 52 -2.85 -3.61 1.64
C LEU A 52 -1.45 -3.50 2.26
N ILE A 53 -1.29 -2.68 3.30
CA ILE A 53 0.01 -2.47 3.96
C ILE A 53 0.53 -3.79 4.54
N LYS A 54 -0.33 -4.58 5.19
CA LYS A 54 0.03 -5.91 5.69
C LYS A 54 0.56 -6.82 4.58
N ASN A 55 -0.09 -6.82 3.42
CA ASN A 55 0.31 -7.63 2.28
C ASN A 55 1.58 -7.11 1.59
N LEU A 56 1.81 -5.80 1.59
CA LEU A 56 3.03 -5.19 1.06
C LEU A 56 4.22 -5.53 1.96
N ARG A 57 4.09 -5.35 3.28
CA ARG A 57 5.16 -5.69 4.24
C ARG A 57 5.60 -7.14 4.09
N LYS A 58 4.65 -8.06 4.00
CA LYS A 58 4.93 -9.50 3.74
C LYS A 58 5.70 -9.80 2.46
N LYS A 59 5.72 -8.88 1.49
CA LYS A 59 6.37 -9.08 0.20
C LYS A 59 7.73 -8.39 0.08
N ILE A 60 7.93 -7.29 0.79
CA ILE A 60 9.11 -6.42 0.60
C ILE A 60 9.97 -6.27 1.85
N GLU A 61 9.40 -6.50 3.04
CA GLU A 61 10.16 -6.44 4.29
C GLU A 61 10.80 -7.79 4.55
N GLU A 62 12.01 -7.78 5.12
CA GLU A 62 12.64 -9.00 5.64
C GLU A 62 11.85 -9.57 6.82
N ASN A 63 11.40 -8.70 7.72
CA ASN A 63 10.50 -9.04 8.82
C ASN A 63 9.32 -8.04 8.89
N PRO A 64 8.09 -8.47 8.56
CA PRO A 64 6.90 -7.60 8.58
C PRO A 64 6.54 -7.00 9.94
N GLU A 65 6.98 -7.62 11.04
CA GLU A 65 6.74 -7.13 12.41
C GLU A 65 7.72 -5.99 12.79
N THR A 66 8.85 -5.89 12.10
CA THR A 66 9.86 -4.83 12.23
C THR A 66 10.08 -4.15 10.87
N PRO A 67 9.09 -3.40 10.35
CA PRO A 67 9.16 -2.89 8.98
C PRO A 67 10.18 -1.75 8.84
N HIS A 68 11.04 -1.86 7.83
CA HIS A 68 12.06 -0.87 7.47
C HIS A 68 11.59 0.06 6.36
N TYR A 69 10.87 -0.48 5.36
CA TYR A 69 10.43 0.29 4.19
C TYR A 69 9.09 0.99 4.41
N ILE A 70 8.17 0.39 5.18
CA ILE A 70 6.84 0.96 5.42
C ILE A 70 6.62 1.22 6.90
N GLU A 71 6.75 2.48 7.31
CA GLU A 71 6.56 2.91 8.69
C GLU A 71 5.11 3.32 8.97
N THR A 72 4.57 2.87 10.09
CA THR A 72 3.26 3.35 10.58
C THR A 72 3.45 4.64 11.38
N ILE A 73 2.83 5.72 10.93
CA ILE A 73 2.68 6.95 11.73
C ILE A 73 1.33 6.87 12.43
N ARG A 74 1.35 6.51 13.72
CA ARG A 74 0.13 6.29 14.53
C ARG A 74 -0.78 7.52 14.47
N GLY A 75 -2.08 7.29 14.28
CA GLY A 75 -3.08 8.35 14.14
C GLY A 75 -3.12 9.07 12.79
N VAL A 76 -2.09 8.92 11.93
CA VAL A 76 -2.00 9.66 10.67
C VAL A 76 -2.08 8.73 9.45
N GLY A 77 -1.19 7.76 9.35
CA GLY A 77 -1.01 7.06 8.08
C GLY A 77 0.28 6.26 7.99
N TYR A 78 0.87 6.27 6.80
CA TYR A 78 2.08 5.50 6.50
C TYR A 78 3.13 6.37 5.81
N ARG A 79 4.39 6.12 6.14
CA ARG A 79 5.55 6.71 5.48
C ARG A 79 6.35 5.61 4.83
N PHE A 80 6.73 5.82 3.58
CA PHE A 80 7.56 4.88 2.85
C PHE A 80 8.98 5.43 2.77
N ARG A 81 9.92 4.60 3.20
CA ARG A 81 11.35 4.88 3.22
C ARG A 81 11.98 4.14 2.04
N ALA A 82 12.88 4.83 1.34
CA ALA A 82 13.71 4.25 0.28
C ALA A 82 14.88 3.49 0.89
#